data_AF-A0A0M3HH64-F1
#
_entry.id   AF-A0A0M3HH64-F1
#
_cell.length_a   1.000
_cell.length_b   1.000
_cell.length_c   1.000
_cell.angle_alpha   90.00
_cell.angle_beta   90.00
_cell.angle_gamma   90.00
#
_symmetry.space_group_name_H-M   'P 1'
#
loop_
_entity.id
_entity.type
_entity.pdbx_description
1 polymer ?
#
loop_
_entity_poly.entity_id
_entity_poly.type
_entity_poly.pdbx_seq_one_letter_code
_entity_poly.pdbx_strand_id
1 'polypeptide(L)'
;LQIFRSLKVPPWSTYLDNWLLVFVDSQDSKDLILTPIFLVAGIFLPLFLSPISNYEKRHLYHYGGVMTVGVGDSAAAIFGSRYGTHHWPESSKSKEGTAAMVFAQILFGILLCITYIPDCMLTLFSILRLALTCTVCAFVEAHIKKIDNIALPFIAYIMLW
;
A
#
# COMPACT_ATOMS: atom_id res chain seq x y z
N LEU A 1 21.62 4.10 5.54
CA LEU A 1 21.83 2.79 4.88
C LEU A 1 21.98 2.92 3.36
N GLN A 2 20.98 3.45 2.65
CA GLN A 2 21.04 3.78 1.21
C GLN A 2 22.29 4.57 0.83
N ILE A 3 22.62 5.62 1.59
CA ILE A 3 23.80 6.46 1.35
C ILE A 3 25.10 5.63 1.44
N PHE A 4 25.23 4.74 2.43
CA PHE A 4 26.41 3.87 2.57
C PHE A 4 26.54 2.86 1.41
N ARG A 5 25.41 2.35 0.90
CA ARG A 5 25.36 1.48 -0.28
C ARG A 5 25.73 2.25 -1.55
N SER A 6 25.12 3.42 -1.77
CA SER A 6 25.34 4.29 -2.93
C SER A 6 26.81 4.73 -3.00
N LEU A 7 27.42 5.06 -1.86
CA LEU A 7 28.84 5.38 -1.74
C LEU A 7 29.78 4.14 -1.74
N LYS A 8 29.22 2.92 -1.90
CA LYS A 8 29.94 1.64 -1.91
C LYS A 8 30.93 1.46 -0.75
N VAL A 9 30.56 1.89 0.46
CA VAL A 9 31.44 1.87 1.64
C VAL A 9 31.71 0.43 2.10
N PRO A 10 32.96 -0.08 2.08
CA PRO A 10 33.31 -1.39 2.62
C PRO A 10 33.29 -1.37 4.17
N PRO A 11 32.99 -2.50 4.85
CA PRO A 11 32.65 -3.82 4.30
C PRO A 11 31.15 -4.00 3.96
N TRP A 12 30.31 -2.99 4.21
CA TRP A 12 28.85 -3.15 4.19
C TRP A 12 28.22 -3.09 2.79
N SER A 13 28.89 -2.50 1.80
CA SER A 13 28.32 -2.30 0.46
C SER A 13 27.80 -3.58 -0.18
N THR A 14 28.56 -4.67 -0.14
CA THR A 14 28.19 -5.96 -0.74
C THR A 14 27.01 -6.61 -0.02
N TYR A 15 26.98 -6.51 1.31
CA TYR A 15 25.87 -7.03 2.10
C TYR A 15 24.59 -6.23 1.83
N LEU A 16 24.68 -4.91 1.80
CA LEU A 16 23.55 -4.02 1.52
C LEU A 16 23.03 -4.18 0.10
N ASP A 17 23.88 -4.35 -0.90
CA ASP A 17 23.45 -4.60 -2.28
C ASP A 17 22.70 -5.93 -2.40
N ASN A 18 23.20 -7.02 -1.82
CA ASN A 18 22.51 -8.32 -1.86
C ASN A 18 21.10 -8.26 -1.25
N TRP A 19 20.92 -7.48 -0.18
CA TRP A 19 19.62 -7.33 0.47
C TRP A 19 18.68 -6.35 -0.24
N LEU A 20 19.19 -5.26 -0.80
CA LEU A 20 18.37 -4.19 -1.38
C LEU A 20 18.08 -4.38 -2.88
N LEU A 21 18.95 -5.09 -3.62
CA LEU A 21 18.75 -5.32 -5.05
C LEU A 21 17.49 -6.13 -5.36
N VAL A 22 17.04 -6.97 -4.42
CA VAL A 22 15.79 -7.75 -4.55
C VAL A 22 14.55 -6.85 -4.61
N PHE A 23 14.62 -5.64 -4.05
CA PHE A 23 13.50 -4.68 -4.01
C PHE A 23 13.61 -3.56 -5.05
N VAL A 24 14.52 -3.70 -6.02
CA VAL A 24 14.64 -2.75 -7.12
C VAL A 24 13.40 -2.83 -7.99
N ASP A 25 12.69 -1.71 -8.11
CA ASP A 25 11.65 -1.55 -9.13
C ASP A 25 12.24 -0.84 -10.37
N SER A 26 11.56 -0.98 -11.51
CA SER A 26 11.76 -0.25 -12.77
C SER A 26 11.82 1.27 -12.63
N GLN A 27 11.36 1.79 -11.49
CA GLN A 27 11.31 3.20 -11.15
C GLN A 27 12.58 3.68 -10.44
N ASP A 28 13.35 2.74 -9.89
CA ASP A 28 14.57 3.00 -9.17
C ASP A 28 15.77 3.12 -10.13
N SER A 29 16.72 3.96 -9.73
CA SER A 29 18.01 4.05 -10.41
C SER A 29 18.98 3.05 -9.80
N LYS A 30 19.97 2.57 -10.57
CA LYS A 30 21.00 1.65 -10.04
C LYS A 30 21.70 2.20 -8.78
N ASP A 31 21.81 3.52 -8.69
CA ASP A 31 22.51 4.22 -7.61
C ASP A 31 21.60 4.53 -6.40
N LEU A 32 20.27 4.55 -6.57
CA LEU A 32 19.31 4.91 -5.53
C LEU A 32 18.04 4.06 -5.61
N ILE A 33 17.79 3.25 -4.58
CA ILE A 33 16.66 2.31 -4.49
C ILE A 33 15.64 2.89 -3.50
N LEU A 34 14.70 3.71 -3.96
CA LEU A 34 13.78 4.41 -3.07
C LEU A 34 12.53 3.57 -2.72
N THR A 35 12.20 2.56 -3.52
CA THR A 35 10.97 1.77 -3.35
C THR A 35 10.76 1.24 -1.92
N PRO A 36 11.75 0.61 -1.23
CA PRO A 36 11.58 0.18 0.17
C PRO A 36 11.30 1.31 1.14
N ILE A 37 11.87 2.51 0.89
CA ILE A 37 11.64 3.68 1.73
C ILE A 37 10.21 4.17 1.51
N PHE A 38 9.75 4.23 0.26
CA PHE A 38 8.39 4.65 -0.06
C PHE A 38 7.33 3.66 0.42
N LEU A 39 7.59 2.35 0.37
CA LEU A 39 6.73 1.32 0.97
C LEU A 39 6.54 1.56 2.47
N VAL A 40 7.65 1.71 3.20
CA VAL A 40 7.61 1.98 4.65
C VAL A 40 6.92 3.30 4.93
N ALA A 41 7.30 4.37 4.22
CA ALA A 41 6.69 5.68 4.38
C ALA A 41 5.18 5.65 4.12
N GLY A 42 4.72 4.96 3.07
CA GLY A 42 3.31 4.78 2.73
C GLY A 42 2.52 4.05 3.80
N ILE A 43 3.09 2.98 4.36
CA ILE A 43 2.46 2.22 5.45
C ILE A 43 2.24 3.09 6.69
N PHE A 44 3.24 3.89 7.07
CA PHE A 44 3.18 4.76 8.25
C PHE A 44 2.54 6.13 7.99
N LEU A 45 2.25 6.49 6.73
CA LEU A 45 1.74 7.81 6.35
C LEU A 45 0.49 8.22 7.14
N PRO A 46 -0.56 7.38 7.29
CA PRO A 46 -1.76 7.78 8.03
C PRO A 46 -1.50 8.02 9.52
N LEU A 47 -0.50 7.34 10.09
CA LEU A 47 -0.10 7.52 11.48
C LEU A 47 0.67 8.84 11.68
N PHE A 48 1.40 9.30 10.67
CA PHE A 48 2.03 10.62 10.71
C PHE A 48 1.03 11.75 10.50
N LEU A 49 0.00 11.55 9.68
CA LEU A 49 -1.06 12.52 9.45
C LEU A 49 -2.00 12.64 10.66
N SER A 50 -2.28 11.51 11.33
CA SER A 50 -3.10 11.43 12.54
C SER A 50 -2.40 10.57 13.58
N PRO A 51 -1.52 11.17 14.41
CA PRO A 51 -0.85 10.45 15.47
C PRO A 51 -1.85 10.02 16.54
N ILE A 52 -1.81 8.73 16.90
CA ILE A 52 -2.70 8.15 17.91
C ILE A 52 -2.14 8.47 19.30
N SER A 53 -2.87 9.24 20.09
CA SER A 53 -2.58 9.38 21.52
C SER A 53 -3.07 8.16 22.32
N ASN A 54 -2.47 7.88 23.49
CA ASN A 54 -2.76 6.69 24.32
C ASN A 54 -4.24 6.51 24.70
N TYR A 55 -5.06 7.56 24.58
CA TYR A 55 -6.49 7.55 24.93
C TYR A 55 -7.42 7.75 23.73
N GLU A 56 -6.87 7.93 22.51
CA GLU A 56 -7.69 8.14 21.33
C GLU A 56 -8.20 6.84 20.73
N LYS A 57 -9.41 6.91 20.16
CA LYS A 57 -10.00 5.77 19.48
C LYS A 57 -9.27 5.53 18.17
N ARG A 58 -9.01 4.26 17.89
CA ARG A 58 -8.43 3.84 16.62
C ARG A 58 -9.51 3.79 15.56
N HIS A 59 -9.33 4.54 14.49
CA HIS A 59 -10.19 4.52 13.31
C HIS A 59 -9.57 3.74 12.13
N LEU A 60 -10.42 3.37 11.15
CA LEU A 60 -10.03 2.68 9.92
C LEU A 60 -8.92 3.42 9.14
N TYR A 61 -8.98 4.75 9.08
CA TYR A 61 -8.02 5.55 8.32
C TYR A 61 -6.58 5.40 8.83
N HIS A 62 -6.35 5.13 10.12
CA HIS A 62 -5.00 4.87 10.65
C HIS A 62 -4.35 3.62 10.04
N TYR A 63 -5.17 2.66 9.60
CA TYR A 63 -4.72 1.43 8.96
C TYR A 63 -4.72 1.54 7.43
N GLY A 64 -5.04 2.71 6.86
CA GLY A 64 -5.15 2.92 5.42
C GLY A 64 -3.87 2.56 4.65
N GLY A 65 -2.70 2.81 5.24
CA GLY A 65 -1.40 2.49 4.64
C GLY A 65 -1.15 0.99 4.58
N VAL A 66 -1.40 0.27 5.68
CA VAL A 66 -1.31 -1.21 5.71
C VAL A 66 -2.33 -1.84 4.77
N MET A 67 -3.56 -1.31 4.76
CA MET A 67 -4.64 -1.81 3.91
C MET A 67 -4.33 -1.63 2.42
N THR A 68 -3.80 -0.48 2.02
CA THR A 68 -3.47 -0.19 0.61
C THR A 68 -2.18 -0.86 0.18
N VAL A 69 -1.05 -0.42 0.73
CA VAL A 69 0.28 -0.85 0.30
C VAL A 69 0.58 -2.27 0.77
N GLY A 70 0.19 -2.63 1.99
CA GLY A 70 0.44 -3.98 2.52
C GLY A 70 -0.44 -5.02 1.87
N VAL A 71 -1.75 -4.92 2.10
CA VAL A 71 -2.73 -5.95 1.67
C VAL A 71 -3.09 -5.81 0.20
N GLY A 72 -3.35 -4.58 -0.26
CA GLY A 72 -3.76 -4.30 -1.63
C GLY A 72 -2.69 -4.69 -2.65
N ASP A 73 -1.47 -4.15 -2.54
CA ASP A 73 -0.40 -4.40 -3.52
C ASP A 73 0.00 -5.88 -3.53
N SER A 74 0.05 -6.52 -2.36
CA SER A 74 0.33 -7.96 -2.25
C SER A 74 -0.74 -8.79 -2.97
N ALA A 75 -2.01 -8.49 -2.76
CA ALA A 75 -3.10 -9.19 -3.44
C ALA A 75 -3.06 -8.95 -4.96
N ALA A 76 -2.87 -7.70 -5.38
CA ALA A 76 -2.74 -7.36 -6.79
C ALA A 76 -1.57 -8.11 -7.46
N ALA A 77 -0.42 -8.22 -6.79
CA ALA A 77 0.75 -8.92 -7.31
C ALA A 77 0.55 -10.44 -7.38
N ILE A 78 0.01 -11.07 -6.33
CA ILE A 78 -0.22 -12.52 -6.27
C ILE A 78 -1.25 -12.94 -7.33
N PHE A 79 -2.41 -12.28 -7.35
CA PHE A 79 -3.48 -12.65 -8.27
C PHE A 79 -3.20 -12.14 -9.69
N GLY A 80 -2.57 -10.98 -9.83
CA GLY A 80 -2.19 -10.44 -11.11
C GLY A 80 -1.11 -11.25 -11.82
N SER A 81 -0.11 -11.77 -11.09
CA SER A 81 0.92 -12.63 -11.70
C SER A 81 0.42 -14.03 -12.04
N ARG A 82 -0.49 -14.60 -11.23
CA ARG A 82 -0.97 -15.97 -11.40
C ARG A 82 -2.18 -16.11 -12.32
N TYR A 83 -3.06 -15.13 -12.32
CA TYR A 83 -4.35 -15.17 -13.03
C TYR A 83 -4.59 -13.95 -13.94
N GLY A 84 -3.65 -13.00 -13.99
CA GLY A 84 -3.78 -11.81 -14.82
C GLY A 84 -3.72 -12.15 -16.30
N THR A 85 -4.86 -12.02 -16.98
CA THR A 85 -4.96 -12.23 -18.42
C THR A 85 -5.39 -10.94 -19.12
N HIS A 86 -6.34 -10.22 -18.53
CA HIS A 86 -6.85 -8.96 -19.09
C HIS A 86 -6.14 -7.77 -18.46
N HIS A 87 -5.31 -7.08 -19.24
CA HIS A 87 -4.58 -5.91 -18.78
C HIS A 87 -5.39 -4.62 -19.00
N TRP A 88 -5.16 -3.62 -18.16
CA TRP A 88 -5.69 -2.28 -18.38
C TRP A 88 -5.02 -1.63 -19.60
N PRO A 89 -5.75 -0.82 -20.41
CA PRO A 89 -5.14 -0.09 -21.52
C PRO A 89 -3.96 0.74 -21.01
N GLU A 90 -2.82 0.66 -21.70
CA GLU A 90 -1.60 1.42 -21.38
C GLU A 90 -0.96 1.11 -20.00
N SER A 91 -1.43 0.07 -19.30
CA SER A 91 -0.90 -0.34 -17.99
C SER A 91 -0.46 -1.81 -17.98
N SER A 92 0.55 -2.10 -17.16
CA SER A 92 1.01 -3.46 -16.91
C SER A 92 0.20 -4.17 -15.83
N LYS A 93 -0.81 -3.50 -15.25
CA LYS A 93 -1.67 -4.04 -14.21
C LYS A 93 -2.84 -4.81 -14.85
N SER A 94 -3.19 -5.94 -14.27
CA SER A 94 -4.32 -6.76 -14.73
C SER A 94 -5.62 -6.39 -14.03
N LYS A 95 -6.74 -6.52 -14.74
CA LYS A 95 -8.09 -6.31 -14.19
C LYS A 95 -8.39 -7.29 -13.08
N GLU A 96 -7.92 -8.53 -13.20
CA GLU A 96 -8.05 -9.55 -12.16
C GLU A 96 -7.27 -9.18 -10.89
N GLY A 97 -6.06 -8.63 -11.05
CA GLY A 97 -5.27 -8.09 -9.94
C GLY A 97 -5.97 -6.91 -9.26
N THR A 98 -6.52 -5.98 -10.03
CA THR A 98 -7.32 -4.85 -9.50
C THR A 98 -8.55 -5.33 -8.73
N ALA A 99 -9.27 -6.34 -9.25
CA ALA A 99 -10.43 -6.90 -8.56
C ALA A 99 -10.02 -7.61 -7.25
N ALA A 100 -8.92 -8.37 -7.27
CA ALA A 100 -8.38 -9.03 -6.09
C ALA A 100 -7.95 -8.02 -5.02
N MET A 101 -7.34 -6.91 -5.43
CA MET A 101 -6.99 -5.80 -4.54
C MET A 101 -8.22 -5.24 -3.83
N VAL A 102 -9.28 -4.86 -4.56
CA VAL A 102 -10.52 -4.34 -3.98
C VAL A 102 -11.11 -5.33 -2.97
N PHE A 103 -11.21 -6.60 -3.35
CA PHE A 103 -11.78 -7.63 -2.48
C PHE A 103 -10.95 -7.82 -1.20
N ALA A 104 -9.63 -7.94 -1.32
CA ALA A 104 -8.73 -8.13 -0.19
C ALA A 104 -8.76 -6.95 0.78
N GLN A 105 -8.79 -5.72 0.27
CA GLN A 105 -8.86 -4.51 1.08
C GLN A 105 -10.19 -4.38 1.83
N ILE A 106 -11.32 -4.66 1.17
CA ILE A 106 -12.64 -4.64 1.83
C ILE A 106 -12.68 -5.70 2.94
N LEU A 107 -12.25 -6.93 2.64
CA LEU A 107 -12.23 -8.01 3.61
C LEU A 107 -11.34 -7.65 4.82
N PHE A 108 -10.16 -7.10 4.56
CA PHE A 108 -9.25 -6.67 5.61
C PHE A 108 -9.82 -5.53 6.45
N GLY A 109 -10.43 -4.52 5.83
CA GLY A 109 -11.07 -3.40 6.54
C GLY A 109 -12.23 -3.85 7.43
N ILE A 110 -13.06 -4.78 6.95
CA ILE A 110 -14.13 -5.39 7.76
C ILE A 110 -13.53 -6.18 8.93
N LEU A 111 -12.51 -7.00 8.68
CA LEU A 111 -11.84 -7.77 9.72
C LEU A 111 -11.24 -6.86 10.80
N LEU A 112 -10.60 -5.76 10.41
CA LEU A 112 -10.05 -4.76 11.33
C LEU A 112 -11.14 -4.15 12.21
N CYS A 113 -12.30 -3.81 11.63
CA CYS A 113 -13.43 -3.27 12.38
C CYS A 113 -13.98 -4.26 13.40
N ILE A 114 -14.03 -5.55 13.08
CA ILE A 114 -14.56 -6.58 14.00
C ILE A 114 -13.55 -6.92 15.11
N THR A 115 -12.26 -6.91 14.81
CA THR A 115 -11.23 -7.49 15.71
C THR A 115 -10.38 -6.46 16.46
N TYR A 116 -10.01 -5.35 15.83
CA TYR A 116 -9.04 -4.39 16.38
C TYR A 116 -9.64 -3.03 16.77
N ILE A 117 -10.85 -2.71 16.27
CA ILE A 117 -11.53 -1.44 16.53
C ILE A 117 -12.80 -1.70 17.36
N PRO A 118 -12.72 -1.65 18.70
CA PRO A 118 -13.80 -2.10 19.59
C PRO A 118 -15.12 -1.31 19.46
N ASP A 119 -15.10 -0.13 18.84
CA ASP A 119 -16.28 0.73 18.64
C ASP A 119 -16.64 0.93 17.16
N CYS A 120 -16.09 0.15 16.23
CA CYS A 120 -16.40 0.32 14.80
C CYS A 120 -17.83 -0.15 14.51
N MET A 121 -18.74 0.80 14.27
CA MET A 121 -20.08 0.48 13.78
C MET A 121 -20.03 0.18 12.27
N LEU A 122 -20.26 -1.08 11.92
CA LEU A 122 -20.44 -1.53 10.53
C LEU A 122 -21.83 -1.17 10.00
N THR A 123 -22.11 0.13 9.91
CA THR A 123 -23.30 0.64 9.23
C THR A 123 -23.16 0.47 7.72
N LEU A 124 -24.28 0.35 7.00
CA LEU A 124 -24.29 0.30 5.53
C LEU A 124 -23.48 1.46 4.92
N PHE A 125 -23.61 2.66 5.48
CA PHE A 125 -22.84 3.83 5.05
C PHE A 125 -21.32 3.62 5.19
N SER A 126 -20.85 3.08 6.33
CA SER A 126 -19.43 2.78 6.57
C SER A 126 -18.87 1.74 5.60
N ILE A 127 -19.66 0.70 5.30
CA ILE A 127 -19.27 -0.35 4.34
C ILE A 127 -19.22 0.22 2.92
N LEU A 128 -20.21 1.02 2.53
CA LEU A 128 -20.21 1.69 1.22
C LEU A 128 -19.03 2.65 1.08
N ARG A 129 -18.71 3.42 2.13
CA ARG A 129 -17.55 4.31 2.19
C ARG A 129 -16.24 3.53 2.02
N LEU A 130 -16.09 2.41 2.73
CA LEU A 130 -14.93 1.51 2.59
C LEU A 130 -14.82 0.95 1.17
N ALA A 131 -15.91 0.39 0.63
CA ALA A 131 -15.94 -0.17 -0.72
C ALA A 131 -15.61 0.87 -1.80
N LEU A 132 -16.15 2.09 -1.67
CA LEU A 132 -15.83 3.19 -2.56
C LEU A 132 -14.34 3.56 -2.47
N THR A 133 -13.79 3.64 -1.26
CA THR A 133 -12.37 3.94 -1.03
C THR A 133 -11.47 2.90 -1.69
N CYS A 134 -11.73 1.61 -1.46
CA CYS A 134 -10.95 0.52 -2.07
C CYS A 134 -11.03 0.55 -3.59
N THR A 135 -12.22 0.81 -4.15
CA THR A 135 -12.42 0.90 -5.59
C THR A 135 -11.64 2.06 -6.22
N VAL A 136 -11.68 3.23 -5.58
CA VAL A 136 -10.90 4.40 -6.03
C VAL A 136 -9.40 4.13 -5.94
N CYS A 137 -8.92 3.56 -4.83
CA CYS A 137 -7.50 3.21 -4.68
C CYS A 137 -7.05 2.23 -5.76
N ALA A 138 -7.84 1.19 -6.03
CA ALA A 138 -7.52 0.20 -7.06
C ALA A 138 -7.54 0.79 -8.48
N PHE A 139 -8.41 1.76 -8.76
CA PHE A 139 -8.41 2.47 -10.03
C PHE A 139 -7.19 3.37 -10.18
N VAL A 140 -6.81 4.07 -9.11
CA VAL A 140 -5.60 4.91 -9.07
C VAL A 140 -4.35 4.05 -9.29
N GLU A 141 -4.26 2.91 -8.61
CA GLU A 141 -3.20 1.91 -8.79
C GLU A 141 -3.07 1.41 -10.24
N ALA A 142 -4.20 1.22 -10.92
CA ALA A 142 -4.20 0.77 -12.31
C ALA A 142 -3.58 1.81 -13.27
N HIS A 143 -3.65 3.11 -12.95
CA HIS A 143 -3.25 4.21 -13.84
C HIS A 143 -1.96 4.94 -13.41
N ILE A 144 -1.63 4.96 -12.12
CA ILE A 144 -0.45 5.66 -11.59
C ILE A 144 0.65 4.66 -11.30
N LYS A 145 1.73 4.69 -12.09
CA LYS A 145 2.92 3.85 -11.86
C LYS A 145 3.91 4.43 -10.85
N LYS A 146 4.12 5.76 -10.83
CA LYS A 146 5.35 6.35 -10.23
C LYS A 146 5.31 6.69 -8.74
N ILE A 147 4.12 6.75 -8.14
CA ILE A 147 3.90 7.29 -6.78
C ILE A 147 2.76 6.57 -6.06
N ASP A 148 2.40 5.38 -6.53
CA ASP A 148 1.34 4.54 -5.97
C ASP A 148 1.50 4.33 -4.45
N ASN A 149 2.70 3.94 -4.02
CA ASN A 149 3.05 3.65 -2.63
C ASN A 149 2.78 4.80 -1.63
N ILE A 150 2.69 6.04 -2.10
CA ILE A 150 2.36 7.21 -1.25
C ILE A 150 0.94 7.71 -1.55
N ALA A 151 0.55 7.75 -2.83
CA ALA A 151 -0.74 8.27 -3.26
C ALA A 151 -1.90 7.43 -2.72
N LEU A 152 -1.79 6.11 -2.74
CA LEU A 152 -2.84 5.20 -2.28
C LEU A 152 -3.14 5.37 -0.78
N PRO A 153 -2.16 5.27 0.14
CA PRO A 153 -2.38 5.53 1.57
C PRO A 153 -3.00 6.90 1.84
N PHE A 154 -2.56 7.92 1.09
CA PHE A 154 -3.06 9.29 1.26
C PHE A 154 -4.53 9.43 0.86
N ILE A 155 -4.91 8.87 -0.29
CA ILE A 155 -6.31 8.85 -0.76
C ILE A 155 -7.17 8.04 0.21
N ALA A 156 -6.70 6.87 0.64
CA ALA A 156 -7.41 6.04 1.60
C ALA A 156 -7.63 6.77 2.94
N TYR A 157 -6.63 7.50 3.42
CA TYR A 157 -6.75 8.32 4.63
C TYR A 157 -7.84 9.39 4.47
N ILE A 158 -7.79 10.21 3.41
CA ILE A 158 -8.78 11.28 3.18
C ILE A 158 -10.19 10.72 3.04
N MET A 159 -10.34 9.63 2.28
CA MET A 159 -11.66 9.06 2.01
C MET A 159 -12.26 8.35 3.23
N LEU A 160 -11.45 7.89 4.19
CA LEU A 160 -11.91 7.18 5.40
C LEU A 160 -11.97 8.04 6.67
N TRP A 161 -11.39 9.24 6.65
CA TRP A 161 -11.48 10.25 7.72
C TRP A 161 -12.90 10.78 7.89
#